data_AF-A0A0C3PKN9-F1
#
_entry.id   AF-A0A0C3PKN9-F1
#
_cell.length_a   1.000
_cell.length_b   1.000
_cell.length_c   1.000
_cell.angle_alpha   90.00
_cell.angle_beta   90.00
_cell.angle_gamma   90.00
#
_symmetry.space_group_name_H-M   'P 1'
#
loop_
_entity.id
_entity.type
_entity.pdbx_description
1 polymer ?
#
loop_
_entity_poly.entity_id
_entity_poly.type
_entity_poly.pdbx_seq_one_letter_code
_entity_poly.pdbx_strand_id
1 'polypeptide(L)'
;TLAEDIRMTFEQIELYSKDPRQVVEHILSMPGCPLFPPSQWTNLIQWKHTDLVKVLESVHSMELDPKQLHVIDDKVELSFRVTKPAGTIKSATDHNTAFTMFVKALAFVFPQQWEEYSEYQSHIGCLFHSIEPVFHSRVIDYDCAV
;
A
#
# COMPACT_ATOMS: atom_id res chain seq x y z
N THR A 1 19.03 6.66 -23.32
CA THR A 1 18.69 5.25 -23.01
C THR A 1 18.02 5.26 -21.66
N LEU A 2 16.89 4.56 -21.50
CA LEU A 2 16.18 4.51 -20.23
C LEU A 2 17.03 3.77 -19.18
N ALA A 3 16.95 4.14 -17.90
CA ALA A 3 17.63 3.41 -16.83
C ALA A 3 17.11 1.97 -16.73
N GLU A 4 17.95 1.04 -16.27
CA GLU A 4 17.62 -0.40 -16.26
C GLU A 4 16.37 -0.69 -15.41
N ASP A 5 16.30 -0.11 -14.22
CA ASP A 5 15.20 -0.34 -13.27
C ASP A 5 13.85 0.10 -13.85
N ILE A 6 13.84 1.19 -14.61
CA ILE A 6 12.65 1.70 -15.27
C ILE A 6 12.23 0.73 -16.38
N ARG A 7 13.18 0.21 -17.16
CA ARG A 7 12.88 -0.78 -18.22
C ARG A 7 12.30 -2.06 -17.62
N MET A 8 12.94 -2.60 -16.58
CA MET A 8 12.46 -3.80 -15.89
C MET A 8 11.04 -3.61 -15.35
N THR A 9 10.76 -2.43 -14.78
CA THR A 9 9.43 -2.08 -14.28
C THR A 9 8.39 -2.10 -15.41
N PHE A 10 8.67 -1.48 -16.56
CA PHE A 10 7.75 -1.51 -17.70
C PHE A 10 7.52 -2.92 -18.25
N GLU A 11 8.56 -3.74 -18.37
CA GLU A 11 8.43 -5.12 -18.83
C GLU A 11 7.57 -5.97 -17.88
N GLN A 12 7.73 -5.79 -16.57
CA GLN A 12 6.88 -6.45 -15.57
C GLN A 12 5.43 -5.96 -15.62
N ILE A 13 5.19 -4.65 -15.76
CA ILE A 13 3.84 -4.10 -15.90
C ILE A 13 3.15 -4.67 -17.15
N GLU A 14 3.86 -4.74 -18.28
CA GLU A 14 3.33 -5.33 -19.51
C GLU A 14 2.96 -6.80 -19.31
N LEU A 15 3.82 -7.56 -18.62
CA LEU A 15 3.54 -8.96 -18.28
C LEU A 15 2.30 -9.08 -17.38
N TYR A 16 2.20 -8.27 -16.32
CA TYR A 16 1.10 -8.33 -15.37
C TYR A 16 -0.23 -7.86 -15.97
N SER A 17 -0.19 -6.98 -16.96
CA SER A 17 -1.38 -6.47 -17.63
C SER A 17 -2.19 -7.55 -18.37
N LYS A 18 -1.56 -8.69 -18.72
CA LYS A 18 -2.19 -9.79 -19.46
C LYS A 18 -3.26 -10.52 -18.65
N ASP A 19 -2.98 -10.81 -17.38
CA ASP A 19 -3.97 -11.35 -16.44
C ASP A 19 -3.72 -10.83 -15.00
N PRO A 20 -4.21 -9.64 -14.68
CA PRO A 20 -4.02 -9.03 -13.37
C PRO A 20 -4.60 -9.85 -12.22
N ARG A 21 -5.66 -10.64 -12.46
CA ARG A 21 -6.29 -11.44 -11.41
C ARG A 21 -5.39 -12.60 -11.00
N GLN A 22 -4.89 -13.34 -11.99
CA GLN A 22 -3.96 -14.43 -11.76
C GLN A 22 -2.66 -13.96 -11.08
N VAL A 23 -2.18 -12.77 -11.45
CA VAL A 23 -0.99 -12.18 -10.81
C VAL A 23 -1.23 -11.88 -9.34
N VAL A 24 -2.38 -11.29 -8.98
CA VAL A 24 -2.72 -11.06 -7.56
C VAL A 24 -2.85 -12.37 -6.79
N GLU A 25 -3.51 -13.39 -7.35
CA GLU A 25 -3.61 -14.72 -6.72
C GLU A 25 -2.23 -15.32 -6.47
N HIS A 26 -1.32 -15.21 -7.45
CA HIS A 26 0.05 -15.65 -7.31
C HIS A 26 0.79 -14.88 -6.20
N ILE A 27 0.72 -13.54 -6.20
CA ILE A 27 1.33 -12.69 -5.16
C ILE A 27 0.85 -13.09 -3.76
N LEU A 28 -0.45 -13.25 -3.58
CA LEU A 28 -1.04 -13.63 -2.28
C LEU A 28 -0.65 -15.04 -1.83
N SER A 29 -0.26 -15.91 -2.76
CA SER A 29 0.25 -17.25 -2.44
C SER A 29 1.74 -17.28 -2.08
N MET A 30 2.48 -16.21 -2.35
CA MET A 30 3.93 -16.17 -2.11
C MET A 30 4.26 -15.99 -0.63
N PRO A 31 5.26 -16.73 -0.10
CA PRO A 31 5.70 -16.55 1.27
C PRO A 31 6.30 -15.15 1.47
N GLY A 32 5.97 -14.53 2.61
CA GLY A 32 6.43 -13.18 2.92
C GLY A 32 5.66 -12.05 2.21
N CYS A 33 4.56 -12.37 1.52
CA CYS A 33 3.65 -11.36 0.99
C CYS A 33 3.23 -10.38 2.11
N PRO A 34 3.49 -9.07 1.96
CA PRO A 34 3.13 -8.10 2.98
C PRO A 34 1.61 -8.01 3.11
N LEU A 35 1.15 -7.60 4.30
CA LEU A 35 -0.24 -7.25 4.52
C LEU A 35 -0.56 -6.00 3.73
N PHE A 36 -1.49 -6.10 2.79
CA PHE A 36 -1.88 -5.00 1.92
C PHE A 36 -3.30 -5.26 1.39
N PRO A 37 -4.14 -4.22 1.22
CA PRO A 37 -5.53 -4.44 0.85
C PRO A 37 -5.65 -5.13 -0.52
N PRO A 38 -6.51 -6.16 -0.67
CA PRO A 38 -6.71 -6.86 -1.95
C PRO A 38 -7.01 -5.94 -3.13
N SER A 39 -7.82 -4.90 -2.91
CA SER A 39 -8.15 -3.90 -3.96
C SER A 39 -6.95 -3.05 -4.38
N GLN A 40 -5.97 -2.86 -3.49
CA GLN A 40 -4.78 -2.07 -3.78
C GLN A 40 -3.70 -2.89 -4.48
N TRP A 41 -3.64 -4.21 -4.27
CA TRP A 41 -2.76 -5.09 -5.06
C TRP A 41 -3.01 -4.96 -6.56
N THR A 42 -4.28 -4.98 -6.98
CA THR A 42 -4.64 -4.79 -8.39
C THR A 42 -4.20 -3.43 -8.93
N ASN A 43 -4.35 -2.36 -8.15
CA ASN A 43 -3.88 -1.04 -8.56
C ASN A 43 -2.36 -1.01 -8.73
N LEU A 44 -1.63 -1.60 -7.77
CA LEU A 44 -0.17 -1.66 -7.77
C LEU A 44 0.38 -2.38 -9.02
N ILE A 45 -0.11 -3.59 -9.31
CA ILE A 45 0.37 -4.36 -10.48
C ILE A 45 -0.02 -3.74 -11.83
N GLN A 46 -1.08 -2.94 -11.85
CA GLN A 46 -1.52 -2.20 -13.05
C GLN A 46 -0.86 -0.82 -13.15
N TRP A 47 0.06 -0.50 -12.24
CA TRP A 47 0.69 0.82 -12.15
C TRP A 47 -0.32 1.97 -12.07
N LYS A 48 -1.41 1.75 -11.33
CA LYS A 48 -2.44 2.73 -11.02
C LYS A 48 -2.21 3.33 -9.65
N HIS A 49 -2.82 4.49 -9.43
CA HIS A 49 -2.81 5.17 -8.13
C HIS A 49 -3.29 4.23 -7.01
N THR A 50 -2.45 4.08 -5.98
CA THR A 50 -2.77 3.35 -4.75
C THR A 50 -3.42 4.29 -3.76
N ASP A 51 -4.60 3.92 -3.27
CA ASP A 51 -5.33 4.69 -2.27
C ASP A 51 -4.74 4.45 -0.87
N LEU A 52 -3.86 5.35 -0.42
CA LEU A 52 -3.19 5.26 0.87
C LEU A 52 -4.18 5.32 2.06
N VAL A 53 -5.36 5.92 1.90
CA VAL A 53 -6.40 5.90 2.96
C VAL A 53 -6.89 4.47 3.15
N LYS A 54 -7.16 3.73 2.08
CA LYS A 54 -7.54 2.30 2.16
C LYS A 54 -6.42 1.42 2.71
N VAL A 55 -5.17 1.76 2.41
CA VAL A 55 -4.02 1.07 3.01
C VAL A 55 -4.01 1.29 4.53
N LEU A 56 -4.20 2.52 5.00
CA LEU A 56 -4.27 2.84 6.42
C LEU A 56 -5.46 2.17 7.12
N GLU A 57 -6.64 2.17 6.50
CA GLU A 57 -7.85 1.51 7.04
C GLU A 57 -7.63 0.00 7.25
N SER A 58 -6.81 -0.64 6.43
CA SER A 58 -6.46 -2.05 6.61
C SER A 58 -5.64 -2.28 7.87
N VAL A 59 -4.76 -1.35 8.27
CA VAL A 59 -3.99 -1.43 9.52
C VAL A 59 -4.91 -1.40 10.71
N HIS A 60 -5.79 -0.40 10.78
CA HIS A 60 -6.70 -0.24 11.91
C HIS A 60 -7.69 -1.40 12.02
N SER A 61 -8.12 -1.97 10.89
CA SER A 61 -8.98 -3.15 10.89
C SER A 61 -8.29 -4.38 11.46
N MET A 62 -6.97 -4.48 11.33
CA MET A 62 -6.17 -5.55 11.93
C MET A 62 -5.84 -5.30 13.41
N GLU A 63 -5.52 -4.06 13.79
CA GLU A 63 -5.24 -3.70 15.20
C GLU A 63 -6.46 -3.84 16.12
N LEU A 64 -7.66 -3.60 15.58
CA LEU A 64 -8.92 -3.78 16.29
C LEU A 64 -9.33 -5.27 16.46
N ASP A 65 -8.58 -6.21 15.89
CA ASP A 65 -8.86 -7.65 16.01
C ASP A 65 -7.73 -8.45 16.67
N PRO A 66 -7.68 -8.52 18.02
CA PRO A 66 -6.86 -9.52 18.69
C PRO A 66 -7.59 -10.85 18.96
N LYS A 67 -8.92 -10.95 18.82
CA LYS A 67 -9.68 -12.14 19.27
C LYS A 67 -11.06 -12.28 18.61
N GLN A 68 -11.16 -13.06 17.52
CA GLN A 68 -12.26 -14.02 17.39
C GLN A 68 -11.87 -15.24 16.54
N LEU A 69 -11.08 -16.12 17.13
CA LEU A 69 -10.85 -17.46 16.60
C LEU A 69 -12.04 -18.34 17.02
N HIS A 70 -12.99 -18.55 16.11
CA HIS A 70 -13.96 -19.63 16.22
C HIS A 70 -13.79 -20.59 15.05
N VAL A 71 -13.45 -21.83 15.41
CA VAL A 71 -13.39 -22.98 14.51
C VAL A 71 -14.80 -23.34 14.10
N ILE A 72 -15.08 -23.39 12.79
CA ILE A 72 -16.25 -24.12 12.28
C ILE A 72 -15.87 -24.87 11.01
N ASP A 73 -16.01 -26.19 11.15
CA ASP A 73 -16.10 -27.20 10.10
C ASP A 73 -17.01 -26.76 8.93
N ASP A 74 -16.48 -26.94 7.72
CA ASP A 74 -17.17 -27.07 6.43
C ASP A 74 -18.10 -25.99 5.84
N LYS A 75 -18.20 -24.76 6.38
CA LYS A 75 -18.74 -23.62 5.59
C LYS A 75 -18.04 -22.30 5.92
N VAL A 76 -17.36 -21.75 4.92
CA VAL A 76 -16.66 -20.45 4.94
C VAL A 76 -17.56 -19.34 5.49
N GLU A 77 -17.22 -18.81 6.67
CA GLU A 77 -17.77 -17.55 7.18
C GLU A 77 -16.80 -16.40 6.92
N LEU A 78 -17.16 -15.53 5.98
CA LEU A 78 -16.55 -14.21 5.78
C LEU A 78 -17.31 -13.19 6.63
N SER A 79 -16.84 -12.92 7.84
CA SER A 79 -17.39 -11.84 8.67
C SER A 79 -16.76 -10.51 8.28
N PHE A 80 -17.40 -9.75 7.38
CA PHE A 80 -17.09 -8.34 7.16
C PHE A 80 -17.76 -7.51 8.24
N ARG A 81 -17.02 -7.14 9.30
CA ARG A 81 -17.41 -5.98 10.11
C ARG A 81 -16.97 -4.73 9.38
N VAL A 82 -17.93 -3.84 9.10
CA VAL A 82 -17.66 -2.48 8.63
C VAL A 82 -16.95 -1.75 9.76
N THR A 83 -15.62 -1.72 9.72
CA THR A 83 -14.83 -0.74 10.46
C THR A 83 -15.26 0.65 9.98
N LYS A 84 -15.47 1.58 10.92
CA LYS A 84 -15.67 2.99 10.55
C LYS A 84 -14.50 3.38 9.64
N PRO A 85 -14.74 3.96 8.45
CA PRO A 85 -13.64 4.43 7.62
C PRO A 85 -12.78 5.35 8.48
N ALA A 86 -11.49 5.02 8.58
CA ALA A 86 -10.51 5.86 9.25
C ALA A 86 -10.36 7.08 8.35
N GLY A 87 -11.26 8.04 8.56
CA GLY A 87 -11.47 9.13 7.62
C GLY A 87 -10.20 9.92 7.44
N THR A 88 -9.61 9.79 6.25
CA THR A 88 -8.52 10.59 5.69
C THR A 88 -7.20 10.50 6.47
N ILE A 89 -6.09 10.43 5.75
CA ILE A 89 -4.75 10.64 6.33
C ILE A 89 -4.71 12.07 6.89
N LYS A 90 -4.53 12.21 8.21
CA LYS A 90 -4.61 13.52 8.90
C LYS A 90 -3.31 13.94 9.56
N SER A 91 -2.36 13.03 9.68
CA SER A 91 -1.11 13.25 10.37
C SER A 91 0.07 12.67 9.61
N ALA A 92 1.27 13.17 9.93
CA ALA A 92 2.52 12.59 9.46
C ALA A 92 2.64 11.10 9.82
N THR A 93 2.12 10.69 10.98
CA THR A 93 2.15 9.29 11.44
C THR A 93 1.25 8.40 10.58
N ASP A 94 0.03 8.86 10.28
CA ASP A 94 -0.91 8.16 9.39
C ASP A 94 -0.31 7.99 8.00
N HIS A 95 0.26 9.08 7.46
CA HIS A 95 0.90 9.10 6.15
C HIS A 95 2.07 8.12 6.11
N ASN A 96 3.02 8.25 7.04
CA ASN A 96 4.19 7.38 7.12
C ASN A 96 3.81 5.90 7.27
N THR A 97 2.77 5.60 8.04
CA THR A 97 2.30 4.21 8.24
C THR A 97 1.76 3.63 6.93
N ALA A 98 0.87 4.36 6.26
CA ALA A 98 0.31 3.93 4.97
C ALA A 98 1.40 3.82 3.89
N PHE A 99 2.28 4.81 3.81
CA PHE A 99 3.34 4.85 2.81
C PHE A 99 4.35 3.72 3.01
N THR A 100 4.72 3.41 4.26
CA THR A 100 5.63 2.28 4.57
C THR A 100 5.04 0.96 4.08
N MET A 101 3.74 0.73 4.26
CA MET A 101 3.08 -0.48 3.74
C MET A 101 3.03 -0.51 2.23
N PHE A 102 2.75 0.63 1.61
CA PHE A 102 2.81 0.77 0.16
C PHE A 102 4.20 0.43 -0.38
N VAL A 103 5.28 0.99 0.19
CA VAL A 103 6.66 0.70 -0.23
C VAL A 103 7.00 -0.78 -0.05
N LYS A 104 6.57 -1.42 1.05
CA LYS A 104 6.74 -2.86 1.24
C LYS A 104 6.03 -3.69 0.18
N ALA A 105 4.78 -3.34 -0.15
CA ALA A 105 4.02 -4.02 -1.20
C ALA A 105 4.62 -3.79 -2.59
N LEU A 106 5.08 -2.55 -2.86
CA LEU A 106 5.75 -2.18 -4.10
C LEU A 106 7.05 -2.96 -4.26
N ALA A 107 7.93 -2.95 -3.26
CA ALA A 107 9.20 -3.65 -3.31
C ALA A 107 9.05 -5.18 -3.38
N PHE A 108 7.92 -5.72 -2.92
CA PHE A 108 7.61 -7.14 -3.08
C PHE A 108 7.35 -7.52 -4.54
N VAL A 109 6.76 -6.62 -5.33
CA VAL A 109 6.35 -6.85 -6.72
C VAL A 109 7.39 -6.30 -7.72
N PHE A 110 7.93 -5.13 -7.43
CA PHE A 110 8.92 -4.39 -8.21
C PHE A 110 10.12 -4.05 -7.31
N PRO A 111 11.00 -5.03 -7.01
CA PRO A 111 12.13 -4.82 -6.10
C PRO A 111 13.04 -3.65 -6.52
N GLN A 112 13.18 -3.43 -7.83
CA GLN A 112 13.97 -2.34 -8.40
C GLN A 112 13.39 -0.93 -8.16
N GLN A 113 12.16 -0.82 -7.66
CA GLN A 113 11.54 0.46 -7.32
C GLN A 113 11.69 0.81 -5.83
N TRP A 114 12.28 -0.08 -5.03
CA TRP A 114 12.46 0.13 -3.60
C TRP A 114 13.22 1.42 -3.27
N GLU A 115 14.34 1.67 -3.96
CA GLU A 115 15.25 2.76 -3.62
C GLU A 115 14.58 4.12 -3.85
N GLU A 116 14.06 4.35 -5.06
CA GLU A 116 13.36 5.58 -5.45
C GLU A 116 12.21 5.91 -4.48
N TYR A 117 11.36 4.93 -4.19
CA TYR A 117 10.19 5.15 -3.33
C TYR A 117 10.56 5.30 -1.84
N SER A 118 11.64 4.67 -1.39
CA SER A 118 12.16 4.87 -0.02
C SER A 118 12.79 6.25 0.14
N GLU A 119 13.50 6.74 -0.87
CA GLU A 119 14.04 8.10 -0.89
C GLU A 119 12.91 9.13 -0.91
N TYR A 120 11.89 8.91 -1.72
CA TYR A 120 10.70 9.77 -1.75
C TYR A 120 9.96 9.78 -0.41
N GLN A 121 9.79 8.61 0.23
CA GLN A 121 9.22 8.54 1.57
C GLN A 121 10.04 9.37 2.58
N SER A 122 11.38 9.27 2.52
CA SER A 122 12.28 10.05 3.37
C SER A 122 12.14 11.56 3.11
N HIS A 123 12.02 11.95 1.84
CA HIS A 123 11.78 13.34 1.43
C HIS A 123 10.49 13.89 2.05
N ILE A 124 9.37 13.19 1.90
CA ILE A 124 8.08 13.58 2.49
C ILE A 124 8.17 13.62 4.03
N GLY A 125 8.86 12.65 4.64
CA GLY A 125 9.14 12.65 6.07
C GLY A 125 9.89 13.90 6.54
N CYS A 126 10.90 14.34 5.79
CA CYS A 126 11.62 15.58 6.05
C CYS A 126 10.71 16.81 5.95
N LEU A 127 9.78 16.85 4.98
CA LEU A 127 8.81 17.94 4.87
C LEU A 127 7.90 18.02 6.08
N PHE A 128 7.35 16.89 6.55
CA PHE A 128 6.54 16.84 7.78
C PHE A 128 7.33 17.32 9.01
N HIS A 129 8.61 16.98 9.11
CA HIS A 129 9.47 17.40 10.22
C HIS A 129 9.80 18.90 10.17
N SER A 130 9.89 19.47 8.98
CA SER A 130 10.34 20.85 8.77
C SER A 130 9.24 21.89 8.94
N ILE A 131 7.97 21.48 9.09
CA ILE A 131 6.84 22.39 9.23
C ILE A 131 6.01 22.06 10.48
N GLU A 132 5.33 23.08 11.01
CA GLU A 132 4.46 22.89 12.18
C GLU A 132 3.28 21.95 11.86
N PRO A 133 2.83 21.13 12.84
CA PRO A 133 1.73 20.17 12.64
C PRO A 133 0.44 20.75 12.05
N VAL A 134 0.14 22.02 12.35
CA VAL A 134 -1.03 22.73 11.80
C VAL A 134 -0.99 22.86 10.27
N PHE A 135 0.19 22.74 9.65
CA PHE A 135 0.39 22.80 8.21
C PHE A 135 0.62 21.44 7.55
N HIS A 136 0.56 20.33 8.30
CA HIS A 136 0.77 18.97 7.75
C HIS A 136 -0.19 18.61 6.62
N SER A 137 -1.39 19.20 6.58
CA SER A 137 -2.31 19.02 5.46
C SER A 137 -1.68 19.45 4.12
N ARG A 138 -0.81 20.46 4.11
CA ARG A 138 -0.15 20.92 2.88
C ARG A 138 0.87 19.94 2.33
N VAL A 139 1.50 19.15 3.21
CA VAL A 139 2.44 18.09 2.78
C VAL A 139 1.66 16.92 2.20
N ILE A 140 0.50 16.61 2.77
CA ILE A 140 -0.42 15.60 2.23
C ILE A 140 -0.98 16.06 0.87
N ASP A 141 -1.40 17.33 0.76
CA ASP A 141 -1.88 17.90 -0.51
C ASP A 141 -0.77 17.91 -1.58
N TYR A 142 0.47 18.20 -1.18
CA TYR A 142 1.64 18.12 -2.06
C TYR A 142 1.85 16.69 -2.57
N ASP A 143 1.87 15.70 -1.68
CA ASP A 143 2.02 14.29 -2.04
C ASP A 143 0.91 13.81 -2.99
N CYS A 144 -0.34 14.26 -2.78
CA CYS A 144 -1.46 13.93 -3.67
C CYS A 144 -1.37 14.59 -5.06
N ALA A 145 -0.55 15.63 -5.21
CA ALA A 145 -0.40 16.39 -6.45
C ALA A 145 0.80 15.96 -7.31
N VAL A 146 1.71 15.16 -6.75
CA VAL A 146 2.86 14.55 -7.43
C VAL A 146 2.44 13.24 -8.10
#